data_AF-A0A226D6C6-F1
#
_entry.id   AF-A0A226D6C6-F1
#
_cell.length_a   1.000
_cell.length_b   1.000
_cell.length_c   1.000
_cell.angle_alpha   90.00
_cell.angle_beta   90.00
_cell.angle_gamma   90.00
#
_symmetry.space_group_name_H-M   'P 1'
#
loop_
_entity.id
_entity.type
_entity.pdbx_description
1 polymer ?
#
loop_
_entity_poly.entity_id
_entity_poly.type
_entity_poly.pdbx_seq_one_letter_code
_entity_poly.pdbx_strand_id
1 'polypeptide(L)'
;MPKYIPEESFYSRAIDLVVSATIFVTSSGPWTSFGFFLMAPDTPVFAHTILPDTITETILGYLAYNVALMADFLFFLGTTVTVWFIVLAFGSLSATFVLPICSIIGRELQFWPQIANRDKLLVDFGNVHHEYNCVQLLHKDVMSIMGFILLYIHGMFGQFCLYCNFVIIKEWDRTDFNTMKNTGKTPKQTQKPHPKKTGVGYPGHLSYPCQAYHEQDKAGELIMTTWTLTLQIMWGVALEAMGRIDATEENTEILETHKNRKCSGQKADSTSTQVLSSPGFWSAGNFCH
;
A
#
# COMPACT_ATOMS: atom_id res chain seq x y z
N MET A 1 17.35 -19.18 34.59
CA MET A 1 17.35 -18.41 33.33
C MET A 1 18.03 -17.07 33.61
N PRO A 2 19.05 -16.68 32.82
CA PRO A 2 19.66 -15.35 32.95
C PRO A 2 18.57 -14.28 32.77
N LYS A 3 18.63 -13.21 33.55
CA LYS A 3 17.68 -12.10 33.52
C LYS A 3 17.92 -11.31 32.23
N TYR A 4 16.98 -11.34 31.28
CA TYR A 4 17.06 -10.51 30.08
C TYR A 4 16.89 -9.04 30.47
N ILE A 5 17.92 -8.22 30.20
CA ILE A 5 17.89 -6.77 30.40
C ILE A 5 17.75 -6.13 29.00
N PRO A 6 16.56 -5.68 28.59
CA PRO A 6 16.31 -5.22 27.22
C PRO A 6 17.19 -4.03 26.81
N GLU A 7 17.52 -3.14 27.75
CA GLU A 7 18.26 -1.89 27.53
C GLU A 7 19.70 -2.08 27.05
N GLU A 8 20.30 -3.25 27.30
CA GLU A 8 21.67 -3.56 26.87
C GLU A 8 21.73 -4.18 25.47
N SER A 9 20.59 -4.59 24.90
CA SER A 9 20.57 -5.25 23.60
C SER A 9 20.75 -4.23 22.46
N PHE A 10 21.73 -4.46 21.58
CA PHE A 10 21.95 -3.66 20.37
C PHE A 10 20.67 -3.56 19.51
N TYR A 11 19.91 -4.66 19.43
CA TYR A 11 18.67 -4.74 18.66
C TYR A 11 17.58 -3.83 19.20
N SER A 12 17.38 -3.74 20.52
CA SER A 12 16.40 -2.80 21.09
C SER A 12 16.77 -1.37 20.69
N ARG A 13 18.04 -0.98 20.86
CA ARG A 13 18.52 0.35 20.47
C ARG A 13 18.35 0.65 18.98
N ALA A 14 18.58 -0.35 18.11
CA ALA A 14 18.40 -0.20 16.67
C ALA A 14 16.92 -0.02 16.30
N ILE A 15 16.02 -0.81 16.90
CA ILE A 15 14.57 -0.68 16.70
C ILE A 15 14.11 0.71 17.19
N ASP A 16 14.53 1.11 18.39
CA ASP A 16 14.17 2.42 18.96
C ASP A 16 14.63 3.57 18.06
N LEU A 17 15.85 3.47 17.50
CA LEU A 17 16.39 4.46 16.57
C LEU A 17 15.58 4.51 15.26
N VAL A 18 15.27 3.35 14.66
CA VAL A 18 14.49 3.29 13.42
C VAL A 18 13.07 3.81 13.64
N VAL A 19 12.42 3.43 14.73
CA VAL A 19 11.07 3.91 15.08
C VAL A 19 11.11 5.41 15.34
N SER A 20 12.10 5.90 16.10
CA SER A 20 12.27 7.34 16.35
C SER A 20 12.48 8.13 15.06
N ALA A 21 13.36 7.67 14.17
CA ALA A 21 13.57 8.28 12.86
C ALA A 21 12.29 8.27 12.01
N THR A 22 11.53 7.17 12.04
CA THR A 22 10.25 7.05 11.33
C THR A 22 9.22 8.05 11.87
N ILE A 23 9.09 8.16 13.21
CA ILE A 23 8.22 9.15 13.85
C ILE A 23 8.63 10.56 13.44
N PHE A 24 9.92 10.88 13.49
CA PHE A 24 10.42 12.20 13.12
C PHE A 24 10.08 12.56 11.67
N VAL A 25 10.42 11.69 10.72
CA VAL A 25 10.15 11.91 9.28
C VAL A 25 8.66 12.06 9.03
N THR A 26 7.83 11.15 9.56
CA THR A 26 6.38 11.16 9.31
C THR A 26 5.65 12.29 10.02
N SER A 27 6.15 12.78 11.16
CA SER A 27 5.56 13.94 11.86
C SER A 27 5.69 15.25 11.08
N SER A 28 6.73 15.37 10.23
CA SER A 28 6.92 16.54 9.37
C SER A 28 5.97 16.57 8.17
N GLY A 29 5.51 15.40 7.74
CA GLY A 29 4.69 15.20 6.55
C GLY A 29 3.40 16.04 6.54
N PRO A 30 2.54 15.97 7.56
CA PRO A 30 1.31 16.75 7.61
C PRO A 30 1.52 18.26 7.48
N TRP A 31 2.63 18.78 8.01
CA TRP A 31 2.97 20.20 7.91
C TRP A 31 3.34 20.60 6.48
N THR A 32 4.01 19.73 5.72
CA THR A 32 4.32 20.01 4.30
C THR A 32 3.07 20.03 3.43
N SER A 33 2.14 19.11 3.67
CA SER A 33 0.83 19.09 3.00
C SER A 33 -0.01 20.31 3.38
N PHE A 34 -0.03 20.70 4.66
CA PHE A 34 -0.65 21.95 5.11
C PHE A 34 -0.06 23.17 4.38
N GLY A 35 1.26 23.25 4.26
CA GLY A 35 1.93 24.29 3.48
C GLY A 35 1.52 24.29 2.01
N PHE A 36 1.37 23.11 1.40
CA PHE A 36 0.88 22.97 0.02
C PHE A 36 -0.54 23.54 -0.15
N PHE A 37 -1.46 23.22 0.77
CA PHE A 37 -2.83 23.77 0.74
C PHE A 37 -2.81 25.30 0.78
N LEU A 38 -1.96 25.90 1.62
CA LEU A 38 -1.84 27.35 1.73
C LEU A 38 -1.20 28.01 0.48
N MET A 39 -0.23 27.34 -0.15
CA MET A 39 0.46 27.88 -1.32
C MET A 39 -0.32 27.71 -2.63
N ALA A 40 -1.18 26.70 -2.71
CA ALA A 40 -1.92 26.37 -3.93
C ALA A 40 -3.40 26.00 -3.63
N PRO A 41 -4.18 26.93 -3.03
CA PRO A 41 -5.58 26.67 -2.70
C PRO A 41 -6.44 26.47 -3.96
N ASP A 42 -6.05 27.03 -5.10
CA ASP A 42 -6.79 26.93 -6.36
C ASP A 42 -6.52 25.61 -7.12
N THR A 43 -5.85 24.64 -6.49
CA THR A 43 -5.67 23.34 -7.15
C THR A 43 -7.02 22.66 -7.33
N PRO A 44 -7.29 22.05 -8.50
CA PRO A 44 -8.63 21.53 -8.80
C PRO A 44 -9.04 20.34 -7.91
N VAL A 45 -8.20 19.94 -6.95
CA VAL A 45 -8.41 18.81 -6.02
C VAL A 45 -9.52 19.15 -5.03
N PHE A 46 -9.71 20.44 -4.76
CA PHE A 46 -10.63 20.92 -3.74
C PHE A 46 -12.01 21.24 -4.32
N ALA A 47 -13.08 20.86 -3.60
CA ALA A 47 -14.44 21.01 -4.08
C ALA A 47 -14.84 22.48 -4.28
N HIS A 48 -14.26 23.41 -3.51
CA HIS A 48 -14.53 24.84 -3.66
C HIS A 48 -14.10 25.39 -5.03
N THR A 49 -13.17 24.75 -5.73
CA THR A 49 -12.75 25.14 -7.09
C THR A 49 -13.77 24.77 -8.17
N ILE A 50 -14.79 23.96 -7.83
CA ILE A 50 -15.87 23.58 -8.74
C ILE A 50 -16.99 24.64 -8.72
N LEU A 51 -17.05 25.47 -7.66
CA LEU A 51 -18.05 26.52 -7.54
C LEU A 51 -17.79 27.61 -8.58
N PRO A 52 -18.80 28.05 -9.35
CA PRO A 52 -18.63 29.15 -10.28
C PRO A 52 -18.31 30.45 -9.54
N ASP A 53 -17.36 31.23 -10.09
CA ASP A 53 -16.88 32.49 -9.51
C ASP A 53 -18.02 33.49 -9.21
N THR A 54 -19.10 33.43 -9.99
CA THR A 54 -20.29 34.27 -9.84
C THR A 54 -21.02 34.10 -8.50
N ILE A 55 -20.82 32.98 -7.80
CA ILE A 55 -21.42 32.76 -6.48
C ILE A 55 -20.87 33.77 -5.46
N THR A 56 -19.62 34.22 -5.61
CA THR A 56 -18.99 35.14 -4.67
C THR A 56 -19.52 36.58 -4.73
N GLU A 57 -20.32 36.92 -5.75
CA GLU A 57 -20.92 38.25 -5.90
C GLU A 57 -22.00 38.55 -4.83
N THR A 58 -22.57 37.52 -4.22
CA THR A 58 -23.58 37.65 -3.15
C THR A 58 -22.98 37.33 -1.78
N ILE A 59 -23.44 38.01 -0.73
CA ILE A 59 -23.00 37.72 0.67
C ILE A 59 -23.22 36.25 1.02
N LEU A 60 -24.36 35.69 0.62
CA LEU A 60 -24.69 34.29 0.89
C LEU A 60 -23.74 33.33 0.14
N GLY A 61 -23.41 33.63 -1.10
CA GLY A 61 -22.48 32.81 -1.86
C GLY A 61 -21.04 32.94 -1.40
N TYR A 62 -20.60 34.12 -0.95
CA TYR A 62 -19.32 34.29 -0.24
C TYR A 62 -19.26 33.44 1.03
N LEU A 63 -20.33 33.40 1.82
CA LEU A 63 -20.41 32.54 3.01
C LEU A 63 -20.34 31.06 2.62
N ALA A 64 -21.10 30.63 1.61
CA ALA A 64 -21.08 29.26 1.11
C ALA A 64 -19.69 28.84 0.61
N TYR A 65 -18.99 29.73 -0.10
CA TYR A 65 -17.61 29.51 -0.54
C TYR A 65 -16.66 29.31 0.64
N ASN A 66 -16.71 30.16 1.68
CA ASN A 66 -15.86 30.01 2.86
C ASN A 66 -16.15 28.71 3.64
N VAL A 67 -17.42 28.29 3.71
CA VAL A 67 -17.80 27.01 4.32
C VAL A 67 -17.23 25.84 3.52
N ALA A 68 -17.32 25.89 2.18
CA ALA A 68 -16.73 24.88 1.31
C ALA A 68 -15.20 24.82 1.45
N LEU A 69 -14.54 25.97 1.46
CA LEU A 69 -13.09 26.07 1.67
C LEU A 69 -12.67 25.48 3.03
N MET A 70 -13.42 25.76 4.10
CA MET A 70 -13.18 25.19 5.43
C MET A 70 -13.42 23.67 5.45
N ALA A 71 -14.45 23.18 4.77
CA ALA A 71 -14.72 21.76 4.67
C ALA A 71 -13.60 21.03 3.90
N ASP A 72 -13.15 21.59 2.77
CA ASP A 72 -12.03 21.07 2.00
C ASP A 72 -10.75 21.06 2.82
N PHE A 73 -10.48 22.13 3.57
CA PHE A 73 -9.32 22.21 4.45
C PHE A 73 -9.32 21.11 5.51
N LEU A 74 -10.44 20.92 6.22
CA LEU A 74 -10.57 19.90 7.26
C LEU A 74 -10.47 18.49 6.68
N PHE A 75 -11.11 18.25 5.52
CA PHE A 75 -11.04 16.98 4.82
C PHE A 75 -9.60 16.68 4.38
N PHE A 76 -8.95 17.63 3.70
CA PHE A 76 -7.58 17.49 3.23
C PHE A 76 -6.59 17.28 4.37
N LEU A 77 -6.72 18.03 5.47
CA LEU A 77 -5.89 17.85 6.66
C LEU A 77 -6.13 16.47 7.30
N GLY A 78 -7.39 16.06 7.44
CA GLY A 78 -7.75 14.75 7.98
C GLY A 78 -7.20 13.59 7.16
N THR A 79 -7.37 13.63 5.83
CA THR A 79 -6.81 12.65 4.90
C THR A 79 -5.29 12.63 4.95
N THR A 80 -4.66 13.80 4.93
CA THR A 80 -3.20 13.95 5.04
C THR A 80 -2.68 13.30 6.32
N VAL A 81 -3.24 13.65 7.48
CA VAL A 81 -2.82 13.09 8.77
C VAL A 81 -3.02 11.58 8.78
N THR A 82 -4.14 11.09 8.24
CA THR A 82 -4.43 9.66 8.12
C THR A 82 -3.39 8.94 7.28
N VAL A 83 -3.06 9.46 6.10
CA VAL A 83 -2.04 8.88 5.20
C VAL A 83 -0.67 8.85 5.88
N TRP A 84 -0.25 9.94 6.50
CA TRP A 84 1.05 9.99 7.18
C TRP A 84 1.10 9.07 8.41
N PHE A 85 0.01 8.93 9.15
CA PHE A 85 -0.09 7.99 10.26
C PHE A 85 -0.05 6.54 9.77
N ILE A 86 -0.68 6.24 8.63
CA ILE A 86 -0.57 4.94 7.96
C ILE A 86 0.89 4.69 7.59
N VAL A 87 1.57 5.63 6.93
CA VAL A 87 3.01 5.50 6.58
C VAL A 87 3.86 5.26 7.82
N LEU A 88 3.58 5.94 8.94
CA LEU A 88 4.25 5.69 10.22
C LEU A 88 3.99 4.27 10.73
N ALA A 89 2.73 3.83 10.74
CA ALA A 89 2.37 2.49 11.16
C ALA A 89 3.09 1.43 10.30
N PHE A 90 3.12 1.57 8.99
CA PHE A 90 3.85 0.65 8.10
C PHE A 90 5.36 0.73 8.23
N GLY A 91 5.92 1.94 8.34
CA GLY A 91 7.34 2.14 8.57
C GLY A 91 7.79 1.45 9.86
N SER A 92 7.03 1.63 10.94
CA SER A 92 7.29 0.99 12.22
C SER A 92 7.09 -0.54 12.16
N LEU A 93 5.99 -1.03 11.58
CA LEU A 93 5.74 -2.46 11.41
C LEU A 93 6.84 -3.14 10.58
N SER A 94 7.21 -2.54 9.45
CA SER A 94 8.29 -3.06 8.60
C SER A 94 9.62 -3.11 9.34
N ALA A 95 9.98 -2.09 10.10
CA ALA A 95 11.19 -2.10 10.93
C ALA A 95 11.14 -3.23 11.97
N THR A 96 10.02 -3.38 12.67
CA THR A 96 9.84 -4.45 13.68
C THR A 96 9.80 -5.85 13.08
N PHE A 97 9.48 -5.99 11.80
CA PHE A 97 9.38 -7.28 11.12
C PHE A 97 10.69 -7.67 10.42
N VAL A 98 11.31 -6.72 9.71
CA VAL A 98 12.55 -6.94 8.95
C VAL A 98 13.73 -7.15 9.89
N LEU A 99 13.83 -6.42 11.00
CA LEU A 99 14.99 -6.53 11.90
C LEU A 99 15.12 -7.92 12.55
N PRO A 100 14.07 -8.55 13.11
CA PRO A 100 14.14 -9.93 13.60
C PRO A 100 14.50 -10.93 12.50
N ILE A 101 13.90 -10.81 11.30
CA ILE A 101 14.18 -11.72 10.18
C ILE A 101 15.64 -11.58 9.73
N CYS A 102 16.13 -10.35 9.57
CA CYS A 102 17.54 -10.09 9.25
C CYS A 102 18.48 -10.63 10.33
N SER A 103 18.09 -10.57 11.62
CA SER A 103 18.86 -11.17 12.72
C SER A 103 18.92 -12.70 12.62
N ILE A 104 17.80 -13.35 12.34
CA ILE A 104 17.72 -14.81 12.16
C ILE A 104 18.57 -15.23 10.96
N ILE A 105 18.37 -14.58 9.81
CA ILE A 105 19.13 -14.86 8.57
C ILE A 105 20.62 -14.57 8.79
N GLY A 106 20.98 -13.50 9.48
CA GLY A 106 22.38 -13.14 9.77
C GLY A 106 23.07 -14.17 10.67
N ARG A 107 22.34 -14.76 11.63
CA ARG A 107 22.82 -15.89 12.45
C ARG A 107 23.04 -17.15 11.60
N GLU A 108 22.08 -17.50 10.75
CA GLU A 108 22.15 -18.70 9.88
C GLU A 108 23.25 -18.60 8.81
N LEU A 109 23.37 -17.44 8.16
CA LEU A 109 24.36 -17.19 7.12
C LEU A 109 25.79 -16.97 7.66
N GLN A 110 25.99 -17.04 8.98
CA GLN A 110 27.30 -16.87 9.63
C GLN A 110 27.99 -15.54 9.27
N PHE A 111 27.22 -14.51 8.94
CA PHE A 111 27.77 -13.18 8.63
C PHE A 111 28.52 -12.58 9.84
N TRP A 112 28.23 -13.07 11.05
CA TRP A 112 28.95 -12.70 12.26
C TRP A 112 30.04 -13.75 12.59
N PRO A 113 31.32 -13.37 12.65
CA PRO A 113 32.41 -14.27 12.98
C PRO A 113 32.40 -14.60 14.48
N GLN A 114 31.47 -15.46 14.92
CA GLN A 114 31.48 -16.07 16.26
C GLN A 114 32.02 -17.51 16.16
N ILE A 115 33.34 -17.61 16.11
CA ILE A 115 34.10 -18.85 15.86
C ILE A 115 34.33 -19.70 17.13
N ALA A 116 33.92 -19.27 18.34
CA ALA A 116 34.35 -19.95 19.57
C ALA A 116 33.32 -20.84 20.30
N ASN A 117 32.00 -20.78 19.99
CA ASN A 117 30.96 -21.48 20.78
C ASN A 117 29.88 -22.17 19.93
N ARG A 118 30.25 -22.64 18.74
CA ARG A 118 29.32 -23.19 17.73
C ARG A 118 28.62 -24.47 18.22
N ASP A 119 29.34 -25.31 18.95
CA ASP A 119 28.86 -26.64 19.36
C ASP A 119 27.78 -26.55 20.46
N LYS A 120 27.77 -25.47 21.23
CA LYS A 120 26.77 -25.23 22.29
C LYS A 120 25.45 -24.67 21.74
N LEU A 121 25.50 -24.01 20.58
CA LEU A 121 24.36 -23.40 19.90
C LEU A 121 23.58 -24.43 19.06
N LEU A 122 24.28 -25.39 18.47
CA LEU A 122 23.67 -26.50 17.72
C LEU A 122 22.89 -27.48 18.62
N VAL A 123 23.14 -27.53 19.92
CA VAL A 123 22.37 -28.43 20.82
C VAL A 123 20.96 -27.88 21.11
N ASP A 124 20.72 -26.59 20.86
CA ASP A 124 19.48 -25.90 21.22
C ASP A 124 18.52 -25.73 20.03
N PHE A 125 18.45 -26.73 19.14
CA PHE A 125 17.53 -26.76 17.98
C PHE A 125 16.07 -26.48 18.35
N GLY A 126 15.65 -26.79 19.58
CA GLY A 126 14.31 -26.49 20.09
C GLY A 126 14.01 -24.99 20.16
N ASN A 127 15.04 -24.16 20.40
CA ASN A 127 14.88 -22.72 20.54
C ASN A 127 14.70 -22.02 19.17
N VAL A 128 15.37 -22.52 18.12
CA VAL A 128 15.23 -22.01 16.75
C VAL A 128 13.82 -22.26 16.21
N HIS A 129 13.25 -23.44 16.50
CA HIS A 129 11.89 -23.76 16.07
C HIS A 129 10.85 -22.86 16.76
N HIS A 130 11.09 -22.49 18.03
CA HIS A 130 10.23 -21.54 18.74
C HIS A 130 10.30 -20.12 18.13
N GLU A 131 11.49 -19.61 17.83
CA GLU A 131 11.67 -18.30 17.17
C GLU A 131 10.98 -18.27 15.80
N TYR A 132 11.12 -19.34 15.01
CA TYR A 132 10.47 -19.46 13.70
C TYR A 132 8.94 -19.47 13.81
N ASN A 133 8.39 -20.25 14.75
CA ASN A 133 6.94 -20.31 14.97
C ASN A 133 6.38 -18.95 15.42
N CYS A 134 7.12 -18.20 16.24
CA CYS A 134 6.74 -16.83 16.61
C CYS A 134 6.72 -15.89 15.40
N VAL A 135 7.72 -15.95 14.51
CA VAL A 135 7.75 -15.14 13.29
C VAL A 135 6.62 -15.52 12.34
N GLN A 136 6.29 -16.81 12.23
CA GLN A 136 5.19 -17.28 11.39
C GLN A 136 3.82 -16.78 11.90
N LEU A 137 3.58 -16.82 13.21
CA LEU A 137 2.37 -16.24 13.82
C LEU A 137 2.30 -14.73 13.59
N LEU A 138 3.41 -14.01 13.81
CA LEU A 138 3.47 -12.58 13.56
C LEU A 138 3.20 -12.25 12.09
N HIS A 139 3.76 -13.03 11.16
CA HIS A 139 3.53 -12.88 9.73
C HIS A 139 2.04 -13.09 9.39
N LYS A 140 1.38 -14.10 9.97
CA LYS A 140 -0.05 -14.38 9.74
C LYS A 140 -0.92 -13.18 10.16
N ASP A 141 -0.68 -12.63 11.35
CA ASP A 141 -1.41 -11.46 11.85
C ASP A 141 -1.13 -10.20 11.00
N VAL A 142 0.13 -9.97 10.62
CA VAL A 142 0.50 -8.83 9.77
C VAL A 142 -0.15 -8.91 8.39
N MET A 143 -0.18 -10.09 7.76
CA MET A 143 -0.79 -10.27 6.44
C MET A 143 -2.29 -9.99 6.44
N SER A 144 -2.99 -10.39 7.50
CA SER A 144 -4.42 -10.11 7.67
C SER A 144 -4.74 -8.61 7.63
N ILE A 145 -3.89 -7.81 8.27
CA ILE A 145 -4.05 -6.34 8.36
C ILE A 145 -3.53 -5.65 7.08
N MET A 146 -2.44 -6.15 6.51
CA MET A 146 -1.78 -5.61 5.32
C MET A 146 -2.72 -5.53 4.12
N GLY A 147 -3.58 -6.55 3.92
CA GLY A 147 -4.52 -6.60 2.80
C GLY A 147 -5.48 -5.40 2.77
N PHE A 148 -6.08 -5.06 3.92
CA PHE A 148 -7.01 -3.93 4.03
C PHE A 148 -6.34 -2.59 3.76
N ILE A 149 -5.10 -2.42 4.21
CA ILE A 149 -4.42 -1.14 4.07
C ILE A 149 -3.86 -0.98 2.66
N LEU A 150 -3.36 -2.04 2.03
CA LEU A 150 -3.05 -2.03 0.60
C LEU A 150 -4.28 -1.65 -0.23
N LEU A 151 -5.45 -2.19 0.10
CA LEU A 151 -6.71 -1.83 -0.54
C LEU A 151 -7.04 -0.33 -0.36
N TYR A 152 -6.87 0.21 0.85
CA TYR A 152 -7.09 1.63 1.13
C TYR A 152 -6.12 2.54 0.36
N ILE A 153 -4.81 2.28 0.45
CA ILE A 153 -3.77 3.02 -0.27
C ILE A 153 -4.04 2.98 -1.77
N HIS A 154 -4.41 1.81 -2.30
CA HIS A 154 -4.75 1.66 -3.71
C HIS A 154 -5.99 2.48 -4.10
N GLY A 155 -7.04 2.47 -3.28
CA GLY A 155 -8.22 3.32 -3.50
C GLY A 155 -7.82 4.80 -3.60
N MET A 156 -6.94 5.27 -2.70
CA MET A 156 -6.43 6.64 -2.71
C MET A 156 -5.62 6.97 -3.97
N PHE A 157 -4.67 6.10 -4.36
CA PHE A 157 -3.88 6.29 -5.59
C PHE A 157 -4.76 6.20 -6.86
N GLY A 158 -5.74 5.29 -6.87
CA GLY A 158 -6.70 5.17 -7.96
C GLY A 158 -7.50 6.44 -8.16
N GLN A 159 -8.02 7.03 -7.08
CA GLN A 159 -8.72 8.32 -7.12
C GLN A 159 -7.79 9.46 -7.59
N PHE A 160 -6.54 9.49 -7.11
CA PHE A 160 -5.55 10.47 -7.56
C PHE A 160 -5.27 10.37 -9.07
N CYS A 161 -5.06 9.16 -9.59
CA CYS A 161 -4.84 8.95 -11.02
C CYS A 161 -6.06 9.35 -11.86
N LEU A 162 -7.27 8.98 -11.43
CA LEU A 162 -8.51 9.40 -12.09
C LEU A 162 -8.66 10.92 -12.11
N TYR A 163 -8.29 11.56 -11.00
CA TYR A 163 -8.30 13.01 -10.88
C TYR A 163 -7.28 13.67 -11.84
N CYS A 164 -6.04 13.18 -11.91
CA CYS A 164 -5.05 13.68 -12.87
C CYS A 164 -5.55 13.54 -14.32
N ASN A 165 -6.17 12.42 -14.65
CA ASN A 165 -6.76 12.19 -15.98
C ASN A 165 -7.86 13.22 -16.27
N PHE A 166 -8.75 13.46 -15.30
CA PHE A 166 -9.81 14.46 -15.44
C PHE A 166 -9.24 15.88 -15.67
N VAL A 167 -8.21 16.28 -14.93
CA VAL A 167 -7.57 17.60 -15.08
C VAL A 167 -6.94 17.76 -16.46
N ILE A 168 -6.24 16.74 -16.95
CA ILE A 168 -5.63 16.74 -18.29
C ILE A 168 -6.71 16.91 -19.36
N ILE A 169 -7.82 16.17 -19.27
CA ILE A 169 -8.93 16.26 -20.22
C ILE A 169 -9.61 17.64 -20.13
N LYS A 170 -9.80 18.17 -18.93
CA LYS A 170 -10.44 19.48 -18.71
C LYS A 170 -9.61 20.63 -19.30
N GLU A 171 -8.29 20.60 -19.16
CA GLU A 171 -7.38 21.65 -19.65
C GLU A 171 -6.84 21.39 -21.06
N TRP A 172 -7.35 20.35 -21.73
CA TRP A 172 -6.89 19.94 -23.05
C TRP A 172 -7.02 21.09 -24.08
N ASP A 173 -8.21 21.67 -24.19
CA ASP A 173 -8.51 22.75 -25.14
C ASP A 173 -7.62 23.99 -24.92
N ARG A 174 -7.29 24.29 -23.66
CA ARG A 174 -6.43 25.42 -23.30
C ARG A 174 -4.98 25.18 -23.75
N THR A 175 -4.54 23.93 -23.70
CA THR A 175 -3.18 23.52 -24.07
C THR A 175 -3.00 23.53 -25.59
N ASP A 176 -4.01 23.09 -26.34
CA ASP A 176 -4.02 23.15 -27.80
C ASP A 176 -3.95 24.59 -28.33
N PHE A 177 -4.74 25.50 -27.75
CA PHE A 177 -4.75 26.90 -28.17
C PHE A 177 -3.37 27.58 -28.02
N ASN A 178 -2.68 27.33 -26.90
CA ASN A 178 -1.35 27.87 -26.65
C ASN A 178 -0.28 27.29 -27.57
N THR A 179 -0.41 26.01 -27.94
CA THR A 179 0.49 25.34 -28.89
C THR A 179 0.34 25.92 -30.30
N MET A 180 -0.89 26.21 -30.74
CA MET A 180 -1.14 26.88 -32.01
C MET A 180 -0.62 28.33 -32.04
N LYS A 181 -0.73 29.06 -30.92
CA LYS A 181 -0.23 30.44 -30.81
C LYS A 181 1.30 30.51 -30.88
N ASN A 182 2.00 29.56 -30.26
CA ASN A 182 3.47 29.56 -30.20
C ASN A 182 4.15 29.02 -31.46
N THR A 183 3.47 28.19 -32.26
CA THR A 183 4.07 27.65 -33.49
C THR A 183 4.20 28.67 -34.62
N GLY A 184 3.68 29.90 -34.47
CA GLY A 184 3.97 31.03 -35.36
C GLY A 184 3.61 30.82 -36.83
N LYS A 185 3.02 29.68 -37.18
CA LYS A 185 2.43 29.40 -38.47
C LYS A 185 1.06 30.02 -38.43
N THR A 186 1.01 31.35 -38.56
CA THR A 186 -0.12 31.97 -39.23
C THR A 186 -0.28 31.17 -40.51
N PRO A 187 -1.38 30.43 -40.73
CA PRO A 187 -1.59 29.83 -42.03
C PRO A 187 -1.53 31.01 -42.99
N LYS A 188 -0.47 31.07 -43.80
CA LYS A 188 -0.48 31.91 -44.98
C LYS A 188 -1.71 31.40 -45.71
N GLN A 189 -2.81 32.14 -45.62
CA GLN A 189 -3.86 32.08 -46.59
C GLN A 189 -3.12 32.33 -47.89
N THR A 190 -2.74 31.26 -48.57
CA THR A 190 -2.41 31.30 -49.98
C THR A 190 -3.71 31.74 -50.61
N GLN A 191 -3.83 33.05 -50.74
CA GLN A 191 -4.94 33.73 -51.37
C GLN A 191 -4.92 33.23 -52.81
N LYS A 192 -5.67 32.14 -53.07
CA LYS A 192 -5.92 31.68 -54.42
C LYS A 192 -6.59 32.85 -55.12
N PRO A 193 -6.00 33.39 -56.20
CA PRO A 193 -6.59 34.49 -56.92
C PRO A 193 -8.00 34.09 -57.34
N HIS A 194 -8.97 34.90 -56.93
CA HIS A 194 -10.37 34.79 -57.29
C HIS A 194 -10.53 34.55 -58.80
N PRO A 195 -11.08 33.40 -59.25
CA PRO A 195 -11.73 33.36 -60.54
C PRO A 195 -13.05 34.13 -60.41
N LYS A 196 -13.24 35.07 -61.35
CA LYS A 196 -14.47 35.86 -61.50
C LYS A 196 -15.69 34.94 -61.48
N LYS A 197 -16.66 35.33 -60.63
CA LYS A 197 -17.97 34.72 -60.50
C LYS A 197 -18.71 34.75 -61.84
N THR A 198 -19.09 33.59 -62.33
CA THR A 198 -20.34 33.42 -63.08
C THR A 198 -21.03 32.16 -62.56
N GLY A 199 -22.18 32.40 -61.93
CA GLY A 199 -23.40 31.59 -62.07
C GLY A 199 -23.37 30.11 -61.64
N VAL A 200 -24.23 29.85 -60.64
CA VAL A 200 -25.03 28.62 -60.45
C VAL A 200 -24.32 27.41 -59.84
N GLY A 201 -24.83 26.97 -58.67
CA GLY A 201 -24.67 25.60 -58.15
C GLY A 201 -24.13 25.49 -56.72
N TYR A 202 -25.00 25.19 -55.74
CA TYR A 202 -24.60 24.44 -54.53
C TYR A 202 -24.17 23.01 -54.93
N PRO A 203 -23.55 22.17 -54.06
CA PRO A 203 -23.01 22.38 -52.72
C PRO A 203 -21.51 21.99 -52.62
N GLY A 204 -20.81 22.44 -51.59
CA GLY A 204 -19.43 22.04 -51.37
C GLY A 204 -18.89 22.52 -50.04
N HIS A 205 -19.36 21.92 -48.96
CA HIS A 205 -18.68 21.97 -47.67
C HIS A 205 -17.28 21.40 -47.87
N LEU A 206 -16.29 22.27 -48.08
CA LEU A 206 -14.88 21.91 -47.99
C LEU A 206 -14.59 21.59 -46.52
N SER A 207 -14.79 20.33 -46.18
CA SER A 207 -14.26 19.71 -44.98
C SER A 207 -12.74 19.66 -45.13
N TYR A 208 -12.02 20.51 -44.40
CA TYR A 208 -10.57 20.42 -44.33
C TYR A 208 -10.19 19.22 -43.45
N PRO A 209 -9.14 18.46 -43.81
CA PRO A 209 -8.73 17.30 -43.04
C PRO A 209 -8.00 17.73 -41.76
N CYS A 210 -8.74 17.97 -40.68
CA CYS A 210 -8.22 17.96 -39.30
C CYS A 210 -7.94 16.52 -38.81
N GLN A 211 -7.53 15.62 -39.71
CA GLN A 211 -7.47 14.19 -39.41
C GLN A 211 -6.11 13.75 -38.84
N ALA A 212 -5.04 14.55 -39.01
CA ALA A 212 -3.70 14.19 -38.56
C ALA A 212 -3.40 14.55 -37.09
N TYR A 213 -4.05 15.56 -36.52
CA TYR A 213 -3.90 15.89 -35.08
C TYR A 213 -4.73 14.97 -34.17
N HIS A 214 -5.81 14.40 -34.71
CA HIS A 214 -6.67 13.47 -33.98
C HIS A 214 -5.99 12.11 -33.71
N GLU A 215 -4.91 11.77 -34.42
CA GLU A 215 -4.26 10.45 -34.33
C GLU A 215 -3.16 10.39 -33.26
N GLN A 216 -2.45 11.51 -33.02
CA GLN A 216 -1.45 11.60 -31.94
C GLN A 216 -2.11 11.76 -30.55
N ASP A 217 -3.33 12.28 -30.53
CA ASP A 217 -4.16 12.48 -29.35
C ASP A 217 -4.74 11.16 -28.81
N LYS A 218 -5.22 10.31 -29.72
CA LYS A 218 -5.67 8.94 -29.40
C LYS A 218 -4.55 8.05 -28.86
N ALA A 219 -3.29 8.32 -29.19
CA ALA A 219 -2.17 7.55 -28.67
C ALA A 219 -1.94 7.83 -27.17
N GLY A 220 -2.06 9.09 -26.74
CA GLY A 220 -1.97 9.45 -25.31
C GLY A 220 -3.12 8.88 -24.50
N GLU A 221 -4.34 8.99 -25.03
CA GLU A 221 -5.56 8.42 -24.43
C GLU A 221 -5.46 6.89 -24.33
N LEU A 222 -5.03 6.22 -25.39
CA LEU A 222 -4.83 4.77 -25.42
C LEU A 222 -3.73 4.34 -24.45
N ILE A 223 -2.61 5.07 -24.37
CA ILE A 223 -1.50 4.74 -23.47
C ILE A 223 -1.95 4.88 -22.01
N MET A 224 -2.60 5.98 -21.64
CA MET A 224 -3.07 6.21 -20.27
C MET A 224 -4.15 5.21 -19.86
N THR A 225 -5.13 4.96 -20.74
CA THR A 225 -6.19 3.97 -20.49
C THR A 225 -5.60 2.57 -20.39
N THR A 226 -4.69 2.19 -21.30
CA THR A 226 -4.00 0.91 -21.26
C THR A 226 -3.18 0.77 -19.98
N TRP A 227 -2.49 1.83 -19.54
CA TRP A 227 -1.68 1.77 -18.32
C TRP A 227 -2.54 1.57 -17.07
N THR A 228 -3.67 2.29 -16.96
CA THR A 228 -4.62 2.09 -15.85
C THR A 228 -5.29 0.72 -15.88
N LEU A 229 -5.66 0.21 -17.07
CA LEU A 229 -6.29 -1.11 -17.21
C LEU A 229 -5.30 -2.24 -16.90
N THR A 230 -4.04 -2.10 -17.34
CA THR A 230 -2.99 -3.11 -17.11
C THR A 230 -2.63 -3.19 -15.62
N LEU A 231 -2.61 -2.05 -14.92
CA LEU A 231 -2.45 -2.01 -13.46
C LEU A 231 -3.63 -2.68 -12.73
N GLN A 232 -4.86 -2.43 -13.16
CA GLN A 232 -6.05 -3.07 -12.59
C GLN A 232 -6.06 -4.60 -12.81
N ILE A 233 -5.71 -5.06 -14.03
CA ILE A 233 -5.69 -6.50 -14.37
C ILE A 233 -4.55 -7.22 -13.64
N MET A 234 -3.32 -6.71 -13.68
CA MET A 234 -2.20 -7.32 -12.96
C MET A 234 -2.50 -7.43 -11.46
N TRP A 235 -3.23 -6.46 -10.91
CA TRP A 235 -3.60 -6.46 -9.50
C TRP A 235 -4.74 -7.42 -9.16
N GLY A 236 -5.76 -7.55 -10.02
CA GLY A 236 -6.78 -8.59 -9.87
C GLY A 236 -6.15 -10.00 -9.82
N VAL A 237 -5.15 -10.24 -10.67
CA VAL A 237 -4.35 -11.47 -10.66
C VAL A 237 -3.53 -11.62 -9.36
N ALA A 238 -2.94 -10.53 -8.85
CA ALA A 238 -2.17 -10.57 -7.59
C ALA A 238 -3.06 -10.84 -6.36
N LEU A 239 -4.26 -10.23 -6.30
CA LEU A 239 -5.23 -10.46 -5.22
C LEU A 239 -5.79 -11.89 -5.28
N GLU A 240 -6.10 -12.40 -6.47
CA GLU A 240 -6.53 -13.79 -6.62
C GLU A 240 -5.41 -14.77 -6.23
N ALA A 241 -4.16 -14.47 -6.58
CA ALA A 241 -3.00 -15.25 -6.15
C ALA A 241 -2.83 -15.23 -4.63
N MET A 242 -2.96 -14.06 -3.98
CA MET A 242 -2.87 -13.95 -2.51
C MET A 242 -4.02 -14.66 -1.79
N GLY A 243 -5.27 -14.51 -2.27
CA GLY A 243 -6.42 -15.22 -1.70
C GLY A 243 -6.33 -16.75 -1.85
N ARG A 244 -5.69 -17.24 -2.93
CA ARG A 244 -5.41 -18.68 -3.08
C ARG A 244 -4.34 -19.17 -2.11
N ILE A 245 -3.37 -18.33 -1.73
CA ILE A 245 -2.34 -18.72 -0.74
C ILE A 245 -2.99 -18.96 0.62
N ASP A 246 -3.88 -18.07 1.07
CA ASP A 246 -4.64 -18.23 2.34
C ASP A 246 -5.47 -19.52 2.35
N ALA A 247 -6.19 -19.81 1.26
CA ALA A 247 -6.98 -21.03 1.15
C ALA A 247 -6.12 -22.31 1.14
N THR A 248 -4.87 -22.22 0.71
CA THR A 248 -3.95 -23.38 0.71
C THR A 248 -3.38 -23.62 2.11
N GLU A 249 -3.18 -22.57 2.90
CA GLU A 249 -2.65 -22.66 4.26
C GLU A 249 -3.68 -23.25 5.25
N GLU A 250 -4.95 -22.83 5.17
CA GLU A 250 -6.04 -23.40 5.98
C GLU A 250 -6.20 -24.92 5.73
N ASN A 251 -6.08 -25.34 4.48
CA ASN A 251 -6.10 -26.76 4.13
C ASN A 251 -4.90 -27.55 4.68
N THR A 252 -3.76 -26.89 4.87
CA THR A 252 -2.54 -27.53 5.40
C THR A 252 -2.63 -27.72 6.92
N GLU A 253 -3.19 -26.74 7.64
CA GLU A 253 -3.42 -26.80 9.10
C GLU A 253 -4.44 -27.90 9.48
N ILE A 254 -5.48 -28.09 8.66
CA ILE A 254 -6.45 -29.19 8.79
C ILE A 254 -5.78 -30.55 8.54
N LEU A 255 -4.85 -30.62 7.59
CA LEU A 255 -4.14 -31.86 7.27
C LEU A 255 -3.19 -32.29 8.40
N GLU A 256 -2.48 -31.35 9.01
CA GLU A 256 -1.56 -31.62 10.12
C GLU A 256 -2.30 -32.04 11.40
N THR A 257 -3.41 -31.37 11.72
CA THR A 257 -4.25 -31.75 12.87
C THR A 257 -4.87 -33.14 12.68
N HIS A 258 -5.23 -33.52 11.45
CA HIS A 258 -5.66 -34.89 11.14
C HIS A 258 -4.54 -35.93 11.24
N LYS A 259 -3.32 -35.58 10.80
CA LYS A 259 -2.15 -36.47 10.89
C LYS A 259 -1.76 -36.74 12.35
N ASN A 260 -1.77 -35.71 13.19
CA ASN A 260 -1.45 -35.84 14.61
C ASN A 260 -2.50 -36.66 15.39
N ARG A 261 -3.80 -36.57 15.04
CA ARG A 261 -4.83 -37.45 15.63
C ARG A 261 -4.68 -38.93 15.24
N LYS A 262 -4.20 -39.24 14.02
CA LYS A 262 -3.95 -40.63 13.60
C LYS A 262 -2.75 -41.25 14.35
N CYS A 263 -1.70 -40.47 14.60
CA CYS A 263 -0.53 -40.98 15.34
C CYS A 263 -0.79 -41.14 16.85
N SER A 264 -1.67 -40.34 17.46
CA SER A 264 -2.04 -40.52 18.87
C SER A 264 -2.97 -41.71 19.11
N GLY A 265 -3.83 -42.05 18.14
CA GLY A 265 -4.74 -43.22 18.24
C GLY A 265 -4.02 -44.56 18.17
N GLN A 266 -2.89 -44.64 17.45
CA GLN A 266 -2.17 -45.90 17.26
C GLN A 266 -1.29 -46.30 18.46
N LYS A 267 -1.06 -45.38 19.41
CA LYS A 267 -0.28 -45.63 20.63
C LYS A 267 -1.14 -46.10 21.82
N ALA A 268 -2.47 -46.02 21.71
CA ALA A 268 -3.39 -46.41 22.78
C ALA A 268 -3.73 -47.92 22.78
N ASP A 269 -3.63 -48.62 21.65
CA ASP A 269 -4.02 -50.04 21.54
C ASP A 269 -2.91 -51.05 21.85
N SER A 270 -1.69 -50.60 22.19
CA SER A 270 -0.57 -51.49 22.54
C SER A 270 -0.33 -51.64 24.04
N THR A 271 -1.19 -51.09 24.91
CA THR A 271 -1.03 -51.12 26.37
C THR A 271 -2.21 -51.79 27.10
N SER A 272 -2.78 -52.85 26.52
CA SER A 272 -3.78 -53.69 27.22
C SER A 272 -3.41 -55.16 27.12
N THR A 273 -2.21 -55.52 27.56
CA THR A 273 -1.91 -56.90 28.00
C THR A 273 -0.71 -56.88 28.94
N GLN A 274 -0.85 -56.46 30.20
CA GLN A 274 0.00 -57.01 31.28
C GLN A 274 -0.70 -57.00 32.65
N VAL A 275 -1.07 -58.21 33.06
CA VAL A 275 -0.82 -58.84 34.37
C VAL A 275 -1.42 -58.17 35.61
N LEU A 276 -2.59 -58.71 36.00
CA LEU A 276 -3.02 -58.87 37.38
C LEU A 276 -1.90 -59.56 38.20
N SER A 277 -1.32 -58.87 39.20
CA SER A 277 -0.84 -59.55 40.42
C SER A 277 -0.65 -58.58 41.59
N SER A 278 -1.45 -58.85 42.63
CA SER A 278 -1.24 -58.65 44.07
C SER A 278 -1.27 -57.25 44.73
N PRO A 279 -2.03 -57.13 45.85
CA PRO A 279 -2.00 -56.00 46.78
C PRO A 279 -1.05 -56.27 47.96
N GLY A 280 -0.29 -55.25 48.37
CA GLY A 280 0.47 -55.22 49.62
C GLY A 280 0.85 -53.77 49.95
N PHE A 281 0.09 -53.06 50.79
CA PHE A 281 0.23 -52.98 52.25
C PHE A 281 1.37 -52.03 52.71
N TRP A 282 0.95 -50.86 53.22
CA TRP A 282 1.56 -49.95 54.22
C TRP A 282 3.08 -49.72 54.26
N SER A 283 3.49 -48.44 54.23
CA SER A 283 3.93 -47.75 55.45
C SER A 283 4.21 -46.27 55.20
N ALA A 284 3.71 -45.46 56.13
CA ALA A 284 4.02 -44.06 56.31
C ALA A 284 5.35 -43.85 57.05
N GLY A 285 5.87 -42.62 56.97
CA GLY A 285 6.60 -41.99 58.07
C GLY A 285 8.13 -41.90 57.94
N ASN A 286 8.62 -40.68 57.73
CA ASN A 286 9.56 -39.92 58.58
C ASN A 286 10.42 -38.99 57.69
N PHE A 287 10.26 -37.67 57.79
CA PHE A 287 10.98 -36.77 58.71
C PHE A 287 12.50 -36.98 58.71
N CYS A 288 13.22 -36.04 58.07
CA CYS A 288 14.16 -35.14 58.75
C CYS A 288 14.89 -34.20 57.76
N HIS A 289 14.85 -32.91 58.12
CA HIS A 289 15.68 -31.75 57.73
C HIS A 289 15.79 -31.30 56.27
#